data_AF-A0A962ZHV2-F1
#
_entry.id   AF-A0A962ZHV2-F1
#
_cell.length_a   1.000
_cell.length_b   1.000
_cell.length_c   1.000
_cell.angle_alpha   90.00
_cell.angle_beta   90.00
_cell.angle_gamma   90.00
#
_symmetry.space_group_name_H-M   'P 1'
#
loop_
_entity.id
_entity.type
_entity.pdbx_description
1 polymer ?
#
loop_
_entity_poly.entity_id
_entity_poly.type
_entity_poly.pdbx_seq_one_letter_code
_entity_poly.pdbx_strand_id
1 'polypeptide(L)' 'AQMYSAIQTGAGIGMQTLDQCLQGLVQKGVISREAAREKAKIPDNF' A
#
# COMPACT_ATOMS: atom_id res chain seq x y z
N ALA A 1 2.49 3.82 16.67
CA ALA A 1 2.33 2.89 15.53
C ALA A 1 2.99 1.55 15.86
N GLN A 2 2.22 0.49 16.12
CA GLN A 2 2.76 -0.86 16.41
C GLN A 2 2.30 -1.92 15.40
N MET A 3 1.71 -1.51 14.27
CA MET A 3 1.15 -2.40 13.25
C MET A 3 2.00 -2.45 11.96
N TYR A 4 3.26 -1.99 12.00
CA TYR A 4 4.18 -2.09 10.86
C TYR A 4 5.14 -3.29 10.95
N SER A 5 5.31 -3.90 12.13
CA SER A 5 6.43 -4.82 12.39
C SER A 5 6.12 -6.30 12.21
N ALA A 6 4.85 -6.72 12.03
CA ALA A 6 4.51 -8.13 11.87
C ALA A 6 4.44 -8.60 10.40
N ILE A 7 4.36 -7.66 9.44
CA ILE A 7 4.36 -7.96 7.99
C ILE A 7 5.77 -7.86 7.37
N GLN A 8 6.76 -7.38 8.13
CA GLN A 8 8.10 -7.13 7.57
C GLN A 8 8.98 -8.39 7.44
N THR A 9 8.60 -9.53 8.02
CA THR A 9 9.41 -10.78 7.95
C THR A 9 8.62 -12.03 7.55
N GLY A 10 7.31 -11.91 7.35
CA GLY A 10 6.48 -13.00 6.86
C GLY A 10 6.38 -12.94 5.34
N ALA A 11 7.37 -13.49 4.65
CA ALA A 11 7.24 -13.92 3.25
C ALA A 11 6.24 -15.09 3.12
N GLY A 12 5.02 -14.92 3.63
CA GLY A 12 3.86 -15.72 3.28
C GLY A 12 3.39 -15.22 1.93
N ILE A 13 3.82 -15.91 0.87
CA ILE A 13 3.51 -15.64 -0.53
C ILE A 13 2.02 -15.28 -0.67
N GLY A 14 1.73 -14.03 -1.05
CA GLY A 14 0.41 -13.61 -1.55
C GLY A 14 -0.39 -12.61 -0.71
N MET A 15 0.04 -12.24 0.51
CA MET A 15 -0.66 -11.21 1.28
C MET A 15 -0.06 -9.82 1.01
N GLN A 16 -0.71 -9.08 0.12
CA GLN A 16 -0.42 -7.67 -0.14
C GLN A 16 -1.54 -6.82 0.48
N THR A 17 -1.19 -5.82 1.27
CA THR A 17 -2.19 -4.87 1.76
C THR A 17 -2.68 -3.98 0.61
N LEU A 18 -3.89 -3.45 0.72
CA LEU A 18 -4.41 -2.48 -0.24
C LEU A 18 -3.43 -1.31 -0.43
N ASP A 19 -2.82 -0.83 0.65
CA ASP A 19 -1.85 0.26 0.60
C ASP A 19 -0.59 -0.11 -0.20
N GLN A 20 -0.04 -1.32 0.00
CA GLN A 20 1.10 -1.80 -0.77
C GLN A 20 0.75 -1.98 -2.26
N CYS A 21 -0.46 -2.45 -2.55
CA CYS A 21 -0.96 -2.57 -3.92
C CYS A 21 -1.03 -1.21 -4.61
N LEU A 22 -1.71 -0.26 -3.99
CA LEU A 22 -1.87 1.09 -4.50
C LEU A 22 -0.50 1.78 -4.65
N GLN A 23 0.42 1.58 -3.70
CA GLN A 23 1.77 2.16 -3.78
C GLN A 23 2.54 1.60 -4.98
N GLY A 24 2.43 0.29 -5.24
CA GLY A 24 2.99 -0.33 -6.44
C GLY A 24 2.36 0.18 -7.73
N LEU A 25 1.04 0.42 -7.75
CA LEU A 25 0.34 0.98 -8.91
C LEU A 25 0.74 2.43 -9.19
N VAL A 26 0.91 3.26 -8.15
CA VAL A 26 1.43 4.63 -8.27
C VAL A 26 2.86 4.62 -8.79
N GLN A 27 3.73 3.77 -8.25
CA GLN A 27 5.12 3.67 -8.71
C GLN A 27 5.22 3.21 -10.16
N LYS A 28 4.30 2.35 -10.62
CA LYS A 28 4.21 1.93 -12.02
C LYS A 28 3.56 2.98 -12.93
N GLY A 29 3.06 4.10 -12.38
CA GLY A 29 2.34 5.12 -13.14
C GLY A 29 0.98 4.65 -13.68
N VAL A 30 0.44 3.57 -13.15
CA VAL A 30 -0.88 3.02 -13.55
C VAL A 30 -2.01 3.88 -12.98
N ILE A 31 -1.79 4.49 -11.81
CA ILE A 31 -2.72 5.43 -11.17
C ILE A 31 -1.95 6.66 -10.65
N SER A 32 -2.63 7.80 -10.60
CA SER A 32 -2.10 9.02 -9.97
C SER A 32 -2.11 8.93 -8.45
N ARG A 33 -1.26 9.71 -7.79
CA ARG A 33 -1.23 9.80 -6.32
C ARG A 33 -2.58 10.23 -5.74
N GLU A 34 -3.28 11.16 -6.39
CA GLU A 34 -4.62 11.58 -5.95
C GLU A 34 -5.62 10.41 -6.02
N ALA A 35 -5.60 9.65 -7.11
CA ALA A 35 -6.48 8.49 -7.28
C ALA A 35 -6.17 7.38 -6.27
N ALA A 36 -4.90 7.19 -5.92
CA ALA A 36 -4.51 6.26 -4.86
C ALA A 36 -5.01 6.72 -3.48
N ARG A 37 -4.90 8.03 -3.18
CA ARG A 37 -5.41 8.63 -1.93
C ARG A 37 -6.92 8.45 -1.78
N GLU A 38 -7.70 8.64 -2.84
CA GLU A 38 -9.16 8.44 -2.80
C GLU A 38 -9.58 7.00 -2.52
N LYS A 39 -8.74 6.02 -2.85
CA LYS A 39 -9.00 4.59 -2.66
C LYS A 39 -8.29 4.00 -1.44
N ALA A 40 -7.29 4.70 -0.91
CA ALA A 40 -6.53 4.28 0.25
C ALA A 40 -7.38 4.39 1.51
N LYS A 41 -7.19 3.44 2.43
CA LYS A 41 -7.80 3.53 3.75
C LYS A 41 -7.19 4.65 4.59
N ILE A 42 -5.92 4.99 4.31
CA ILE A 42 -5.17 6.06 4.95
C ILE A 42 -4.57 6.95 3.85
N PRO A 43 -5.28 8.01 3.41
CA PRO A 43 -4.81 8.90 2.34
C PRO A 43 -3.51 9.65 2.68
N ASP A 44 -3.18 9.81 3.96
CA ASP A 44 -1.93 10.43 4.42
C ASP A 44 -0.66 9.64 4.02
N ASN A 45 -0.81 8.38 3.62
CA ASN A 45 0.31 7.47 3.34
C ASN A 45 0.77 7.45 1.86
N PHE A 46 0.18 8.29 1.00
CA PHE A 46 0.37 8.33 -0.47
C PHE A 46 0.87 9.69 -0.96
#